data_AF-A0A1Y3UBH4-F1
#
_entry.id   AF-A0A1Y3UBH4-F1
#
_cell.length_a   1.000
_cell.length_b   1.000
_cell.length_c   1.000
_cell.angle_alpha   90.00
_cell.angle_beta   90.00
_cell.angle_gamma   90.00
#
_symmetry.space_group_name_H-M   'P 1'
#
loop_
_entity.id
_entity.type
_entity.pdbx_description
1 polymer ?
#
loop_
_entity_poly.entity_id
_entity_poly.type
_entity_poly.pdbx_seq_one_letter_code
_entity_poly.pdbx_strand_id
1 'polypeptide(L)'
;MMQYIQELMSPQVMFVIYLFIAFIIALYVLSVVYVFIDARRRGSEYFWAWGLLALLPFVGLIAYNVLRPNTYLADREEQELDMALRERQLAQYGTCPHCGGPIEKDFVVCPVCNTQVRNVCPSCHRPLDAHWKVCPYCRTHIQ
;
A
#
# COMPACT_ATOMS: atom_id res chain seq x y z
N MET A 1 31.31 -52.27 15.62
CA MET A 1 30.29 -51.20 15.75
C MET A 1 30.23 -50.59 17.15
N MET A 2 30.26 -51.37 18.24
CA MET A 2 30.18 -50.83 19.61
C MET A 2 31.32 -49.86 20.01
N GLN A 3 32.55 -50.11 19.54
CA GLN A 3 33.72 -49.27 19.88
C GLN A 3 33.67 -47.86 19.26
N TYR A 4 33.20 -47.74 18.00
CA TYR A 4 33.03 -46.45 17.34
C TYR A 4 31.92 -45.59 17.99
N ILE A 5 30.89 -46.23 18.54
CA ILE A 5 29.81 -45.53 19.27
C ILE A 5 30.33 -44.95 20.59
N GLN A 6 31.30 -45.61 21.23
CA GLN A 6 31.92 -45.11 22.46
C GLN A 6 32.89 -43.93 22.23
N GLU A 7 33.62 -43.90 21.11
CA GLU A 7 34.40 -42.71 20.72
C GLU A 7 33.50 -41.51 20.34
N LEU A 8 32.37 -41.77 19.67
CA LEU A 8 31.39 -40.73 19.33
C LEU A 8 30.72 -40.13 20.58
N MET A 9 30.63 -40.90 21.67
CA MET A 9 30.06 -40.49 22.97
C MET A 9 31.09 -39.85 23.90
N SER A 10 32.19 -39.32 23.35
CA SER A 10 33.14 -38.54 24.14
C SER A 10 32.49 -37.22 24.64
N PRO A 11 32.85 -36.74 25.85
CA PRO A 11 32.26 -35.52 26.42
C PRO A 11 32.37 -34.29 25.51
N GLN A 12 33.44 -34.21 24.72
CA GLN A 12 33.69 -33.14 23.77
C GLN A 12 32.67 -33.16 22.61
N VAL A 13 32.40 -34.34 22.05
CA VAL A 13 31.44 -34.48 20.94
C VAL A 13 30.02 -34.19 21.44
N MET A 14 29.65 -34.65 22.63
CA MET A 14 28.35 -34.36 23.23
C MET A 14 28.14 -32.85 23.46
N PHE A 15 29.17 -32.14 23.93
CA PHE A 15 29.11 -30.68 24.08
C PHE A 15 28.83 -29.97 22.75
N VAL A 16 29.53 -30.37 21.68
CA VAL A 16 29.32 -29.82 20.33
C VAL A 16 27.91 -30.11 19.83
N ILE A 17 27.39 -31.33 20.05
CA ILE A 17 26.02 -31.71 19.68
C ILE A 17 25.00 -30.84 20.42
N TYR A 18 25.14 -30.64 21.72
CA TYR A 18 24.22 -29.79 22.48
C TYR A 18 24.24 -28.34 22.02
N LEU A 19 25.43 -27.80 21.73
CA LEU A 19 25.58 -26.44 21.21
C LEU A 19 24.90 -26.32 19.83
N PHE A 20 25.06 -27.32 18.97
CA PHE A 20 24.40 -27.37 17.68
C PHE A 20 22.87 -27.43 17.80
N ILE A 21 22.34 -28.28 18.68
CA ILE A 21 20.89 -28.36 18.95
C ILE A 21 20.37 -27.03 19.50
N ALA A 22 21.07 -26.42 20.46
CA ALA A 22 20.71 -25.13 21.01
C ALA A 22 20.69 -24.03 19.94
N PHE A 23 21.65 -24.05 19.01
CA PHE A 23 21.69 -23.14 17.87
C PHE A 23 20.49 -23.32 16.94
N ILE A 24 20.12 -24.56 16.60
CA ILE A 24 18.93 -24.84 15.78
C ILE A 24 17.65 -24.37 16.49
N ILE A 25 17.53 -24.59 17.80
CA ILE A 25 16.40 -24.11 18.60
C ILE A 25 16.35 -22.58 18.60
N ALA A 26 17.48 -21.90 18.76
CA ALA A 26 17.54 -20.45 18.71
C ALA A 26 17.10 -19.89 17.35
N LEU A 27 17.55 -20.50 16.24
CA LEU A 27 17.11 -20.14 14.90
C LEU A 27 15.61 -20.39 14.70
N TYR A 28 15.10 -21.49 15.24
CA TYR A 28 13.67 -21.79 15.16
C TYR A 28 12.83 -20.75 15.91
N VAL A 29 13.20 -20.40 17.15
CA VAL A 29 12.52 -19.34 17.91
C VAL A 29 12.58 -18.00 17.16
N LEU A 30 13.74 -17.64 16.61
CA LEU A 30 13.89 -16.43 15.80
C LEU A 30 12.93 -16.44 14.59
N SER A 31 12.79 -17.59 13.93
CA SER A 31 11.92 -17.75 12.78
C SER A 31 10.43 -17.58 13.14
N VAL A 32 9.99 -18.09 14.29
CA VAL A 32 8.61 -17.90 14.78
C VAL A 32 8.36 -16.44 15.14
N VAL A 33 9.30 -15.79 15.83
CA VAL A 33 9.23 -14.36 16.15
C VAL A 33 9.17 -13.51 14.87
N TYR A 34 9.97 -13.87 13.87
CA TYR A 34 9.91 -13.23 12.55
C TYR A 34 8.51 -13.31 11.94
N VAL A 35 7.88 -14.49 11.92
CA VAL A 35 6.52 -14.66 11.37
C VAL A 35 5.50 -13.75 12.09
N PHE A 36 5.58 -13.65 13.42
CA PHE A 36 4.70 -12.77 14.18
C PHE A 36 4.89 -11.29 13.84
N ILE A 37 6.13 -10.82 13.82
CA ILE A 37 6.46 -9.42 13.50
C ILE A 37 6.01 -9.12 12.06
N ASP A 38 6.27 -10.03 11.14
CA ASP A 38 5.96 -9.83 9.73
C ASP A 38 4.45 -9.85 9.45
N ALA A 39 3.71 -10.80 10.03
CA ALA A 39 2.26 -10.87 9.89
C ALA A 39 1.58 -9.60 10.44
N ARG A 40 2.13 -9.03 11.52
CA ARG A 40 1.67 -7.75 12.09
C ARG A 40 2.00 -6.57 11.17
N ARG A 41 3.20 -6.52 10.59
CA ARG A 41 3.59 -5.47 9.61
C ARG A 41 2.74 -5.52 8.34
N ARG A 42 2.29 -6.70 7.94
CA ARG A 42 1.39 -6.91 6.79
C ARG A 42 -0.09 -6.68 7.10
N GLY A 43 -0.43 -6.41 8.37
CA GLY A 43 -1.81 -6.09 8.74
C GLY A 43 -2.79 -7.24 8.68
N SER A 44 -2.29 -8.48 8.75
CA SER A 44 -3.19 -9.63 8.80
C SER A 44 -4.01 -9.55 10.10
N GLU A 45 -5.34 -9.46 9.99
CA GLU A 45 -6.25 -9.46 11.15
C GLU A 45 -5.99 -10.68 12.05
N TYR A 46 -5.64 -11.82 11.45
CA TYR A 46 -5.30 -13.07 12.11
C TYR A 46 -3.78 -13.29 12.32
N PHE A 47 -3.01 -12.23 12.62
CA PHE A 47 -1.55 -12.36 12.83
C PHE A 47 -1.18 -13.40 13.91
N TRP A 48 -2.02 -13.53 14.95
CA TRP A 48 -1.83 -14.50 16.03
C TRP A 48 -2.00 -15.95 15.55
N ALA A 49 -2.91 -16.19 14.60
CA ALA A 49 -3.14 -17.51 14.02
C ALA A 49 -1.94 -17.96 13.18
N TRP A 50 -1.34 -17.04 12.41
CA TRP A 50 -0.10 -17.31 11.67
C TRP A 50 1.09 -17.63 12.58
N GLY A 51 1.21 -16.89 13.68
CA GLY A 51 2.23 -17.18 14.68
C GLY A 51 2.03 -18.51 15.39
N LEU A 52 0.79 -18.90 15.68
CA LEU A 52 0.44 -20.23 16.21
C LEU A 52 0.74 -21.33 15.19
N LEU A 53 0.40 -21.12 13.92
CA LEU A 53 0.71 -22.05 12.83
C LEU A 53 2.23 -22.26 12.70
N ALA A 54 3.03 -21.20 12.83
CA ALA A 54 4.49 -21.26 12.77
C ALA A 54 5.14 -22.10 13.89
N LEU A 55 4.41 -22.41 14.97
CA LEU A 55 4.86 -23.36 15.99
C LEU A 55 4.87 -24.82 15.49
N LEU A 56 4.19 -25.15 14.39
CA LEU A 56 4.43 -26.41 13.68
C LEU A 56 5.72 -26.26 12.86
N PRO A 57 6.83 -26.93 13.25
CA PRO A 57 8.09 -26.78 12.57
C PRO A 57 7.99 -27.24 11.12
N PHE A 58 8.71 -26.55 10.23
CA PHE A 58 8.71 -26.70 8.77
C PHE A 58 7.37 -26.41 8.10
N VAL A 59 6.30 -27.12 8.46
CA VAL A 59 4.97 -26.98 7.82
C VAL A 59 4.40 -25.59 8.03
N GLY A 60 4.40 -25.09 9.26
CA GLY A 60 3.87 -23.76 9.57
C GLY A 60 4.67 -22.64 8.92
N LEU A 61 6.00 -22.79 8.90
CA LEU A 61 6.88 -21.81 8.29
C LEU A 61 6.75 -21.79 6.77
N ILE A 62 6.68 -22.96 6.12
CA ILE A 62 6.48 -23.08 4.67
C ILE A 62 5.09 -22.53 4.30
N ALA A 63 4.04 -22.95 5.01
CA ALA A 63 2.68 -22.48 4.76
C ALA A 63 2.59 -20.95 4.89
N TYR A 64 3.19 -20.38 5.93
CA TYR A 64 3.25 -18.93 6.09
C TYR A 64 3.97 -18.27 4.91
N ASN A 65 5.17 -18.73 4.53
CA ASN A 65 5.92 -18.12 3.43
C ASN A 65 5.18 -18.17 2.08
N VAL A 66 4.36 -19.20 1.85
CA VAL A 66 3.55 -19.33 0.62
C VAL A 66 2.28 -18.46 0.66
N LEU A 67 1.60 -18.42 1.80
CA LEU A 67 0.32 -17.69 1.95
C LEU A 67 0.49 -16.24 2.41
N ARG A 68 1.71 -15.83 2.70
CA ARG A 68 2.07 -14.47 3.12
C ARG A 68 1.47 -13.45 2.14
N PRO A 69 0.68 -12.47 2.62
CA PRO A 69 0.19 -11.37 1.78
C PRO A 69 1.38 -10.70 1.10
N ASN A 70 1.27 -10.27 -0.16
CA ASN A 70 2.42 -9.72 -0.90
C ASN A 70 2.75 -8.26 -0.52
N THR A 71 1.75 -7.45 -0.16
CA THR A 71 1.89 -6.03 0.18
C THR A 71 1.88 -5.78 1.69
N TYR A 72 2.65 -4.78 2.16
CA TYR A 72 2.53 -4.28 3.53
C TYR A 72 1.32 -3.34 3.65
N LEU A 73 0.83 -3.12 4.88
CA LEU A 73 -0.25 -2.14 5.08
C LEU A 73 0.16 -0.73 4.68
N ALA A 74 1.37 -0.32 5.07
CA ALA A 74 1.89 1.01 4.76
C ALA A 74 1.87 1.29 3.26
N ASP A 75 2.28 0.31 2.44
CA ASP A 75 2.27 0.45 0.98
C ASP A 75 0.85 0.64 0.42
N ARG A 76 -0.16 -0.03 1.01
CA ARG A 76 -1.56 0.10 0.57
C ARG A 76 -2.12 1.47 0.92
N GLU A 77 -1.83 1.95 2.13
CA GLU A 77 -2.24 3.28 2.57
C GLU A 77 -1.60 4.38 1.69
N GLU A 78 -0.31 4.25 1.36
CA GLU A 78 0.36 5.17 0.44
C GLU A 78 -0.27 5.14 -0.96
N GLN A 79 -0.56 3.96 -1.49
CA GLN A 79 -1.21 3.80 -2.80
C GLN A 79 -2.60 4.43 -2.83
N GLU A 80 -3.41 4.24 -1.79
CA GLU A 80 -4.74 4.84 -1.67
C GLU A 80 -4.67 6.36 -1.61
N LEU A 81 -3.71 6.91 -0.87
CA LEU A 81 -3.50 8.35 -0.79
C LEU A 81 -3.08 8.93 -2.15
N ASP A 82 -2.14 8.28 -2.84
CA ASP A 82 -1.69 8.68 -4.19
C ASP A 82 -2.83 8.65 -5.20
N MET A 83 -3.67 7.61 -5.15
CA MET A 83 -4.86 7.52 -6.01
C MET A 83 -5.83 8.66 -5.72
N ALA A 84 -6.13 8.94 -4.45
CA ALA A 84 -7.01 10.04 -4.05
C ALA A 84 -6.46 11.42 -4.47
N LEU A 85 -5.13 11.62 -4.41
CA LEU A 85 -4.49 12.84 -4.90
C LEU A 85 -4.60 12.98 -6.42
N ARG A 86 -4.36 11.90 -7.17
CA ARG A 86 -4.53 11.88 -8.63
C ARG A 86 -5.97 12.14 -9.05
N GLU A 87 -6.94 11.56 -8.36
CA GLU A 87 -8.36 11.84 -8.62
C GLU A 87 -8.71 13.31 -8.40
N ARG A 88 -8.18 13.93 -7.32
CA ARG A 88 -8.36 15.37 -7.09
C ARG A 88 -7.72 16.22 -8.18
N GLN A 89 -6.56 15.82 -8.70
CA GLN A 89 -5.92 16.50 -9.82
C GLN A 89 -6.76 16.36 -11.10
N LEU A 90 -7.23 15.16 -11.41
CA LEU A 90 -8.10 14.91 -12.58
C LEU A 90 -9.43 15.67 -12.47
N ALA A 91 -10.02 15.80 -11.27
CA ALA A 91 -11.21 16.61 -11.04
C ALA A 91 -10.98 18.13 -11.27
N GLN A 92 -9.73 18.58 -11.46
CA GLN A 92 -9.43 19.94 -11.93
C GLN A 92 -9.54 20.10 -13.45
N TYR A 93 -9.64 19.00 -14.19
CA TYR A 93 -9.79 18.99 -15.63
C TYR A 93 -11.22 18.53 -15.99
N GLY A 94 -11.93 19.36 -16.72
CA GLY A 94 -13.16 19.00 -17.40
C GLY A 94 -12.90 18.52 -18.82
N THR A 95 -13.97 18.18 -19.52
CA THR A 95 -13.92 17.72 -20.92
C THR A 95 -14.73 18.67 -21.79
N CYS A 96 -14.23 19.00 -22.98
CA CYS A 96 -14.97 19.80 -23.95
C CYS A 96 -16.24 19.07 -24.42
N PRO A 97 -17.43 19.68 -24.37
CA PRO A 97 -18.66 19.06 -24.88
C PRO A 97 -18.67 18.90 -26.41
N HIS A 98 -17.82 19.63 -27.14
CA HIS A 98 -17.77 19.59 -28.59
C HIS A 98 -16.72 18.61 -29.15
N CYS A 99 -15.50 18.61 -28.60
CA CYS A 99 -14.39 17.81 -29.15
C CYS A 99 -13.82 16.74 -28.20
N GLY A 100 -14.26 16.69 -26.94
CA GLY A 100 -13.72 15.74 -25.97
C GLY A 100 -12.31 16.04 -25.45
N GLY A 101 -11.70 17.17 -25.83
CA GLY A 101 -10.38 17.56 -25.32
C GLY A 101 -10.38 17.93 -23.83
N PRO A 102 -9.24 17.81 -23.13
CA PRO A 102 -9.11 18.22 -21.73
C PRO A 102 -9.21 19.74 -21.58
N ILE A 103 -9.86 20.21 -20.52
CA ILE A 103 -10.10 21.62 -20.23
C ILE A 103 -9.84 21.91 -18.76
N GLU A 104 -8.89 22.77 -18.45
CA GLU A 104 -8.61 23.25 -17.11
C GLU A 104 -9.72 24.21 -16.60
N LYS A 105 -9.83 24.35 -15.28
CA LYS A 105 -10.85 25.21 -14.63
C LYS A 105 -10.88 26.68 -15.10
N ASP A 106 -9.76 27.20 -15.59
CA ASP A 106 -9.62 28.61 -15.98
C ASP A 106 -9.87 28.86 -17.47
N PHE A 107 -10.12 27.82 -18.26
CA PHE A 107 -10.25 27.95 -19.71
C PHE A 107 -11.64 28.47 -20.09
N VAL A 108 -11.67 29.61 -20.77
CA VAL A 108 -12.91 30.20 -21.31
C VAL A 108 -13.27 29.60 -22.67
N VAL A 109 -12.24 29.24 -23.45
CA VAL A 109 -12.35 28.69 -24.81
C VAL A 109 -11.49 27.44 -24.90
N CYS A 110 -11.98 26.40 -25.57
CA CYS A 110 -11.22 25.18 -25.81
C CYS A 110 -10.06 25.46 -26.79
N PRO A 111 -8.80 25.11 -26.45
CA PRO A 111 -7.66 25.36 -27.34
C PRO A 111 -7.63 24.47 -28.59
N VAL A 112 -8.41 23.38 -28.61
CA VAL A 112 -8.43 22.41 -29.72
C VAL A 112 -9.47 22.78 -30.78
N CYS A 113 -10.70 23.09 -30.37
CA CYS A 113 -11.83 23.32 -31.28
C CYS A 113 -12.41 24.75 -31.26
N ASN A 114 -11.83 25.65 -30.46
CA ASN A 114 -12.25 27.04 -30.32
C ASN A 114 -13.70 27.23 -29.82
N THR A 115 -14.33 26.19 -29.27
CA THR A 115 -15.66 26.29 -28.65
C THR A 115 -15.57 27.01 -27.30
N GLN A 116 -16.48 27.94 -27.05
CA GLN A 116 -16.59 28.58 -25.73
C GLN A 116 -17.19 27.58 -24.73
N VAL A 117 -16.47 27.37 -23.63
CA VAL A 117 -16.80 26.32 -22.64
C VAL A 117 -17.20 26.86 -21.28
N ARG A 118 -16.86 28.12 -21.00
CA ARG A 118 -17.21 28.82 -19.74
C ARG A 118 -17.61 30.26 -20.03
N ASN A 119 -18.50 30.78 -19.19
CA ASN A 119 -18.88 32.19 -19.22
C ASN A 119 -17.90 33.02 -18.38
N VAL A 120 -17.79 34.32 -18.65
CA VAL A 120 -16.99 35.26 -17.85
C VAL A 120 -17.91 36.22 -17.11
N CYS A 121 -17.52 36.60 -15.89
CA CYS A 121 -18.30 37.56 -15.12
C CYS A 121 -18.24 38.95 -15.77
N PRO A 122 -19.37 39.65 -15.99
CA PRO A 122 -19.36 40.98 -16.60
C PRO A 122 -18.74 42.07 -15.70
N SER A 123 -18.68 41.84 -14.38
CA SER A 123 -18.12 42.80 -13.42
C SER A 123 -16.61 42.60 -13.23
N CYS A 124 -16.18 41.38 -12.91
CA CYS A 124 -14.78 41.10 -12.57
C CYS A 124 -13.98 40.36 -13.66
N HIS A 125 -14.59 40.05 -14.82
CA HIS A 125 -13.99 39.40 -15.98
C HIS A 125 -13.31 38.04 -15.70
N ARG A 126 -13.64 37.39 -14.58
CA ARG A 126 -13.11 36.06 -14.22
C ARG A 126 -13.94 34.95 -14.87
N PRO A 127 -13.32 33.81 -15.25
CA PRO A 127 -14.05 32.63 -15.71
C PRO A 127 -15.01 32.12 -14.63
N LEU A 128 -16.18 31.67 -15.07
CA LEU A 128 -17.25 31.13 -14.24
C LEU A 128 -17.66 29.76 -14.79
N ASP A 129 -17.89 28.82 -13.87
CA ASP A 129 -18.53 27.56 -14.22
C ASP A 129 -19.98 27.78 -14.67
N ALA A 130 -20.40 27.09 -15.72
CA ALA A 130 -21.70 27.30 -16.38
C ALA A 130 -22.92 27.11 -15.44
N HIS A 131 -22.76 26.35 -14.35
CA HIS A 131 -23.80 26.06 -13.36
C HIS A 131 -23.91 27.10 -12.23
N TRP A 132 -23.02 28.09 -12.16
CA TRP A 132 -23.01 29.06 -11.05
C TRP A 132 -23.93 30.25 -11.29
N LYS A 133 -24.84 30.52 -10.34
CA LYS A 133 -25.79 31.66 -10.38
C LYS A 133 -25.22 32.96 -9.82
N VAL A 134 -24.13 32.88 -9.03
CA VAL A 134 -23.50 34.03 -8.38
C VAL A 134 -21.99 33.91 -8.50
N CYS A 135 -21.32 35.00 -8.87
CA CYS A 135 -19.87 35.03 -8.93
C CYS A 135 -19.26 34.96 -7.51
N PRO A 136 -18.41 33.97 -7.18
CA PRO A 136 -17.82 33.84 -5.84
C PRO A 136 -16.78 34.93 -5.52
N TYR A 137 -16.26 35.64 -6.54
CA TYR A 137 -15.22 36.65 -6.36
C TYR A 137 -15.77 38.06 -6.10
N CYS A 138 -16.85 38.44 -6.79
CA CYS A 138 -17.43 39.79 -6.69
C CYS A 138 -18.90 39.81 -6.26
N ARG A 139 -19.52 38.65 -5.99
CA ARG A 139 -20.92 38.49 -5.58
C ARG A 139 -21.95 38.98 -6.62
N THR A 140 -21.55 39.32 -7.84
CA THR A 140 -22.50 39.68 -8.91
C THR A 140 -23.37 38.47 -9.27
N HIS A 141 -24.69 38.67 -9.34
CA HIS A 141 -25.63 37.64 -9.78
C HIS A 141 -25.54 37.51 -11.31
N ILE A 142 -25.41 36.27 -11.80
CA ILE A 142 -25.28 35.95 -13.21
C ILE A 142 -26.63 35.33 -13.61
N GLN A 143 -27.33 35.95 -14.55
CA GLN A 143 -28.69 35.59 -14.94
C GLN A 143 -28.69 34.46 -15.97
#